data_AF-V5I859-F1
#
_entry.id   AF-V5I859-F1
#
_cell.length_a   1.000
_cell.length_b   1.000
_cell.length_c   1.000
_cell.angle_alpha   90.00
_cell.angle_beta   90.00
_cell.angle_gamma   90.00
#
_symmetry.space_group_name_H-M   'P 1'
#
loop_
_entity.id
_entity.type
_entity.pdbx_description
1 polymer ?
#
loop_
_entity_poly.entity_id
_entity_poly.type
_entity_poly.pdbx_seq_one_letter_code
_entity_poly.pdbx_strand_id
1 'polypeptide(L)'
;MLLLQLKVVVWKNLIIRKRHWLLTIVESLLPILLFLLIAYGRSKITGLNKIEITEVTYNSPQILQYSDLDVSETRIYFTPNTEFYQDIMKRVQVKFQMYNNNIKGFPSNELLLHYYASHHNNTVIAIIFNEEDQKNFDYVMRVHQDYYSTDVNTAELYKNSFNFEPGTGTPYYYKGYLSVQKALDMAFIEQVSGKDLESNVTVMVQEFPYPPHKQDSALTTMFLTFLPIITLFSFIFISPAVLKRVVEEKYSGIKELLKMVGMKSWMLWLGWFIYGIIPMLFSI
;
A
#
# COMPACT_ATOMS: atom_id res chain seq x y z
N MET A 1 21.69 -28.45 34.77
CA MET A 1 22.64 -27.41 35.24
C MET A 1 22.41 -26.04 34.57
N LEU A 2 22.35 -25.94 33.24
CA LEU A 2 22.16 -24.66 32.51
C LEU A 2 20.85 -23.91 32.87
N LEU A 3 19.73 -24.62 33.02
CA LEU A 3 18.45 -23.99 33.39
C LEU A 3 18.47 -23.37 34.80
N LEU A 4 19.19 -23.97 35.74
CA LEU A 4 19.34 -23.44 37.10
C LEU A 4 20.17 -22.14 37.07
N GLN A 5 21.27 -22.14 36.33
CA GLN A 5 22.07 -20.94 36.11
C GLN A 5 21.26 -19.83 35.45
N LEU A 6 20.42 -20.16 34.45
CA LEU A 6 19.55 -19.18 33.81
C LEU A 6 18.50 -18.62 34.78
N LYS A 7 17.86 -19.48 35.56
CA LYS A 7 16.91 -19.09 36.61
C LYS A 7 17.53 -18.11 37.60
N VAL A 8 18.78 -18.34 38.02
CA VAL A 8 19.50 -17.44 38.93
C VAL A 8 19.75 -16.07 38.29
N VAL A 9 20.15 -16.02 37.02
CA VAL A 9 20.38 -14.76 36.30
C VAL A 9 19.08 -13.96 36.15
N VAL A 10 17.99 -14.63 35.76
CA VAL A 10 16.68 -14.00 35.63
C VAL A 10 16.18 -13.52 36.99
N TRP A 11 16.32 -14.34 38.03
CA TRP A 11 15.94 -13.99 39.40
C TRP A 11 16.69 -12.76 39.92
N LYS A 12 18.01 -12.69 39.69
CA LYS A 12 18.82 -11.51 40.00
C LYS A 12 18.24 -10.26 39.34
N ASN A 13 17.94 -10.33 38.05
CA ASN A 13 17.44 -9.19 37.29
C ASN A 13 16.02 -8.78 37.71
N LEU A 14 15.16 -9.75 38.06
CA LEU A 14 13.84 -9.48 38.65
C LEU A 14 13.94 -8.79 40.01
N ILE A 15 14.90 -9.19 40.86
CA ILE A 15 15.16 -8.51 42.13
C ILE A 15 15.60 -7.06 41.89
N ILE A 16 16.51 -6.83 40.94
CA ILE A 16 16.95 -5.47 40.58
C ILE A 16 15.74 -4.62 40.19
N ARG A 17 14.85 -5.16 39.34
CA ARG A 17 13.63 -4.46 38.93
C ARG A 17 12.67 -4.20 40.10
N LYS A 18 12.46 -5.19 40.98
CA LYS A 18 11.62 -5.05 42.18
C LYS A 18 12.13 -3.96 43.14
N ARG A 19 13.45 -3.80 43.26
CA ARG A 19 14.06 -2.72 44.07
C ARG A 19 13.86 -1.34 43.44
N HIS A 20 13.73 -1.26 42.12
CA HIS A 20 13.50 -0.04 41.36
C HIS A 20 12.07 0.02 40.79
N TRP A 21 11.10 -0.21 41.67
CA TRP A 21 9.68 -0.28 41.34
C TRP A 21 9.16 1.04 40.75
N LEU A 22 9.60 2.20 41.27
CA LEU A 22 9.17 3.51 40.77
C LEU A 22 9.52 3.71 39.29
N LEU A 23 10.75 3.37 38.90
CA LEU A 23 11.20 3.47 37.51
C LEU A 23 10.40 2.53 36.61
N THR A 24 10.11 1.32 37.09
CA THR A 24 9.29 0.34 36.36
C THR A 24 7.85 0.84 36.15
N ILE A 25 7.26 1.50 37.16
CA ILE A 25 5.94 2.13 37.01
C ILE A 25 5.98 3.23 35.97
N VAL A 26 6.99 4.11 36.00
CA VAL A 26 7.10 5.19 35.01
C VAL A 26 7.31 4.64 33.59
N GLU A 27 8.15 3.63 33.43
CA GLU A 27 8.40 2.95 32.14
C GLU A 27 7.14 2.34 31.53
N SER A 28 6.21 1.82 32.35
CA SER A 28 4.96 1.21 31.87
C SER A 28 3.80 2.21 31.80
N LEU A 29 3.71 3.17 32.72
CA LEU A 29 2.60 4.12 32.79
C LEU A 29 2.68 5.18 31.69
N LEU A 30 3.89 5.61 31.31
CA LEU A 30 4.06 6.63 30.28
C LEU A 30 3.52 6.20 28.91
N PRO A 31 3.84 5.01 28.37
CA PRO A 31 3.23 4.57 27.13
C PRO A 31 1.71 4.37 27.24
N ILE A 32 1.21 3.79 28.34
CA ILE A 32 -0.24 3.65 28.59
C ILE A 32 -0.93 5.02 28.53
N LEU A 33 -0.41 6.03 29.22
CA LEU A 33 -0.98 7.37 29.25
C LEU A 33 -0.98 8.01 27.87
N LEU A 34 0.12 7.88 27.12
CA LEU A 34 0.21 8.40 25.75
C LEU A 34 -0.82 7.74 24.83
N PHE A 35 -0.94 6.42 24.86
CA PHE A 35 -1.95 5.71 24.05
C PHE A 35 -3.38 6.06 24.45
N LEU A 36 -3.67 6.23 25.75
CA LEU A 36 -4.97 6.71 26.22
C LEU A 36 -5.27 8.13 25.76
N LEU A 37 -4.30 9.04 25.84
CA LEU A 37 -4.44 10.43 25.37
C LEU A 37 -4.76 10.45 23.87
N ILE A 38 -4.03 9.65 23.08
CA ILE A 38 -4.23 9.52 21.64
C ILE A 38 -5.62 8.93 21.31
N ALA A 39 -6.02 7.86 22.00
CA ALA A 39 -7.34 7.24 21.81
C ALA A 39 -8.47 8.21 22.20
N TYR A 40 -8.30 8.94 23.30
CA TYR A 40 -9.21 9.99 23.73
C TYR A 40 -9.27 11.14 22.73
N GLY A 41 -8.12 11.60 22.23
CA GLY A 41 -8.01 12.59 21.17
C GLY A 41 -8.78 12.16 19.93
N ARG A 42 -8.54 10.95 19.42
CA ARG A 42 -9.28 10.37 18.30
C ARG A 42 -10.79 10.30 18.56
N SER A 43 -11.21 10.01 19.78
CA SER A 43 -12.64 9.97 20.14
C SER A 43 -13.29 11.35 20.19
N LYS A 44 -12.54 12.41 20.55
CA LYS A 44 -13.07 13.77 20.74
C LYS A 44 -12.89 14.68 19.55
N ILE A 45 -11.93 14.41 18.67
CA ILE A 45 -11.75 15.16 17.43
C ILE A 45 -12.94 14.81 16.52
N THR A 46 -13.88 15.75 16.44
CA THR A 46 -15.03 15.73 15.51
C THR A 46 -14.72 16.43 14.19
N GLY A 47 -13.61 17.18 14.10
CA GLY A 47 -13.13 17.80 12.86
C GLY A 47 -12.30 16.83 11.99
N LEU A 48 -12.12 17.17 10.71
CA LEU A 48 -11.47 16.39 9.63
C LEU A 48 -12.36 15.32 8.96
N ASN A 49 -13.60 15.68 8.63
CA ASN A 49 -14.53 14.88 7.79
C ASN A 49 -14.92 13.51 8.39
N LYS A 50 -15.02 13.41 9.72
CA LYS A 50 -15.62 12.24 10.35
C LYS A 50 -17.14 12.26 10.13
N ILE A 51 -17.62 11.58 9.09
CA ILE A 51 -19.03 11.53 8.71
C ILE A 51 -19.51 10.09 8.86
N GLU A 52 -20.62 9.90 9.56
CA GLU A 52 -21.31 8.62 9.62
C GLU A 52 -22.46 8.65 8.61
N ILE A 53 -22.29 7.88 7.54
CA ILE A 53 -23.29 7.75 6.49
C ILE A 53 -24.18 6.58 6.89
N THR A 54 -25.41 6.89 7.30
CA THR A 54 -26.39 5.91 7.80
C THR A 54 -27.20 5.24 6.69
N GLU A 55 -27.22 5.86 5.50
CA GLU A 55 -27.93 5.35 4.33
C GLU A 55 -26.98 4.64 3.37
N VAL A 56 -27.55 3.84 2.48
CA VAL A 56 -26.78 3.19 1.41
C VAL A 56 -26.32 4.27 0.43
N THR A 57 -25.04 4.27 0.09
CA THR A 57 -24.46 5.20 -0.89
C THR A 57 -24.65 4.65 -2.30
N TYR A 58 -25.37 5.38 -3.13
CA TYR A 58 -25.57 5.05 -4.55
C TYR A 58 -24.73 5.98 -5.42
N ASN A 59 -23.93 5.40 -6.31
CA ASN A 59 -23.18 6.15 -7.31
C ASN A 59 -23.97 6.23 -8.61
N SER A 60 -23.97 7.40 -9.25
CA SER A 60 -24.63 7.60 -10.55
C SER A 60 -23.86 6.87 -11.65
N PRO A 61 -24.56 6.26 -12.63
CA PRO A 61 -23.91 5.63 -13.78
C PRO A 61 -23.10 6.67 -14.56
N GLN A 62 -21.87 6.32 -14.90
CA GLN A 62 -20.96 7.13 -15.70
C GLN A 62 -20.88 6.57 -17.11
N ILE A 63 -21.00 7.43 -18.12
CA ILE A 63 -20.80 7.04 -19.52
C ILE A 63 -19.29 7.07 -19.78
N LEU A 64 -18.71 5.97 -20.27
CA LEU A 64 -17.30 5.94 -20.64
C LEU A 64 -17.06 6.82 -21.87
N GLN A 65 -16.36 7.94 -21.71
CA GLN A 65 -16.01 8.85 -22.81
C GLN A 65 -14.54 8.68 -23.19
N TYR A 66 -14.23 8.91 -24.47
CA TYR A 66 -12.85 8.90 -24.94
C TYR A 66 -12.08 10.16 -24.52
N SER A 67 -12.78 11.23 -24.13
CA SER A 67 -12.20 12.47 -23.61
C SER A 67 -11.57 12.33 -22.22
N ASP A 68 -11.83 11.24 -21.51
CA ASP A 68 -11.30 11.00 -20.15
C ASP A 68 -9.79 10.69 -20.16
N LEU A 69 -9.19 10.46 -21.34
CA LEU A 69 -7.77 10.20 -21.50
C LEU A 69 -7.04 11.46 -21.98
N ASP A 70 -5.95 11.85 -21.32
CA ASP A 70 -5.08 12.91 -21.83
C ASP A 70 -4.26 12.41 -23.02
N VAL A 71 -4.77 12.69 -24.22
CA VAL A 71 -4.17 12.32 -25.51
C VAL A 71 -2.80 12.97 -25.74
N SER A 72 -2.53 14.12 -25.11
CA SER A 72 -1.31 14.88 -25.34
C SER A 72 -0.10 14.26 -24.64
N GLU A 73 -0.31 13.77 -23.41
CA GLU A 73 0.74 13.18 -22.58
C GLU A 73 0.84 11.66 -22.72
N THR A 74 -0.29 11.00 -22.98
CA THR A 74 -0.38 9.54 -23.03
C THR A 74 0.21 8.98 -24.32
N ARG A 75 1.11 8.00 -24.18
CA ARG A 75 1.66 7.19 -25.27
C ARG A 75 1.14 5.77 -25.17
N ILE A 76 0.69 5.21 -26.30
CA ILE A 76 0.19 3.85 -26.37
C ILE A 76 1.17 2.98 -27.16
N TYR A 77 1.73 1.97 -26.53
CA TYR A 77 2.62 1.02 -27.15
C TYR A 77 1.94 -0.33 -27.26
N PHE A 78 2.10 -1.02 -28.38
CA PHE A 78 1.49 -2.34 -28.54
C PHE A 78 2.44 -3.36 -29.17
N THR A 79 2.19 -4.64 -28.89
CA THR A 79 2.93 -5.79 -29.45
C THR A 79 1.99 -7.00 -29.54
N PRO A 80 2.11 -7.86 -30.57
CA PRO A 80 2.99 -7.76 -31.73
C PRO A 80 2.47 -6.79 -32.81
N ASN A 81 3.37 -6.22 -33.59
CA ASN A 81 3.06 -5.27 -34.67
C ASN A 81 2.64 -5.97 -35.97
N THR A 82 1.54 -6.74 -35.93
CA THR A 82 0.95 -7.40 -37.10
C THR A 82 0.00 -6.44 -37.83
N GLU A 83 -0.30 -6.70 -39.12
CA GLU A 83 -1.27 -5.89 -39.89
C GLU A 83 -2.65 -5.84 -39.20
N PHE A 84 -3.07 -6.96 -38.62
CA PHE A 84 -4.33 -7.06 -37.88
C PHE A 84 -4.39 -6.11 -36.67
N TYR A 85 -3.36 -6.11 -35.82
CA TYR A 85 -3.32 -5.22 -34.66
C TYR A 85 -3.07 -3.77 -35.04
N GLN A 86 -2.34 -3.51 -36.12
CA GLN A 86 -2.21 -2.16 -36.66
C GLN A 86 -3.57 -1.58 -37.05
N ASP A 87 -4.44 -2.35 -37.68
CA ASP A 87 -5.77 -1.87 -38.06
C ASP A 87 -6.68 -1.63 -36.86
N ILE A 88 -6.62 -2.49 -35.83
CA ILE A 88 -7.31 -2.25 -34.55
C ILE A 88 -6.80 -0.96 -33.91
N MET A 89 -5.48 -0.79 -33.84
CA MET A 89 -4.89 0.38 -33.19
C MET A 89 -5.15 1.68 -33.97
N LYS A 90 -5.26 1.64 -35.31
CA LYS A 90 -5.73 2.79 -36.11
C LYS A 90 -7.17 3.17 -35.76
N ARG A 91 -8.07 2.21 -35.56
CA ARG A 91 -9.44 2.49 -35.10
C ARG A 91 -9.41 3.15 -33.72
N VAL A 92 -8.66 2.59 -32.77
CA VAL A 92 -8.46 3.19 -31.44
C VAL A 92 -7.93 4.62 -31.56
N GLN A 93 -6.97 4.86 -32.45
CA GLN A 93 -6.42 6.18 -32.73
C GLN A 93 -7.50 7.20 -33.15
N VAL A 94 -8.40 6.80 -34.05
CA VAL A 94 -9.52 7.63 -34.52
C VAL A 94 -10.51 7.92 -33.40
N LYS A 95 -10.87 6.91 -32.58
CA LYS A 95 -11.81 7.05 -31.45
C LYS A 95 -11.35 8.09 -30.43
N PHE A 96 -10.06 8.08 -30.12
CA PHE A 96 -9.44 9.06 -29.21
C PHE A 96 -9.01 10.36 -29.89
N GLN A 97 -9.18 10.49 -31.21
CA GLN A 97 -8.72 11.64 -31.98
C GLN A 97 -7.20 11.91 -31.79
N MET A 98 -6.41 10.85 -31.62
CA MET A 98 -4.95 10.95 -31.44
C MET A 98 -4.25 11.13 -32.79
N TYR A 99 -4.18 12.36 -33.30
CA TYR A 99 -3.51 12.64 -34.59
C TYR A 99 -1.98 12.72 -34.51
N ASN A 100 -1.40 12.47 -33.35
CA ASN A 100 0.04 12.51 -33.08
C ASN A 100 0.68 11.12 -33.20
N ASN A 101 2.02 11.06 -33.17
CA ASN A 101 2.79 9.81 -33.20
C ASN A 101 2.85 9.11 -31.83
N ASN A 102 1.81 9.26 -31.00
CA ASN A 102 1.78 8.72 -29.63
C ASN A 102 1.46 7.23 -29.59
N ILE A 103 0.97 6.64 -30.69
CA ILE A 103 0.74 5.20 -30.82
C ILE A 103 1.88 4.55 -31.60
N LYS A 104 2.53 3.53 -31.02
CA LYS A 104 3.67 2.84 -31.65
C LYS A 104 3.62 1.32 -31.44
N GLY A 105 3.72 0.59 -32.55
CA GLY A 105 3.80 -0.87 -32.55
C GLY A 105 5.25 -1.37 -32.44
N PHE A 106 5.44 -2.48 -31.73
CA PHE A 106 6.69 -3.20 -31.58
C PHE A 106 6.52 -4.67 -31.99
N PRO A 107 7.54 -5.30 -32.58
CA PRO A 107 7.42 -6.70 -33.00
C PRO A 107 7.48 -7.69 -31.82
N SER A 108 8.12 -7.33 -30.70
CA SER A 108 8.20 -8.17 -29.51
C SER A 108 8.05 -7.37 -28.21
N ASN A 109 7.62 -8.07 -27.15
CA ASN A 109 7.49 -7.49 -25.81
C ASN A 109 8.83 -6.99 -25.25
N GLU A 110 9.94 -7.70 -25.51
CA GLU A 110 11.26 -7.28 -25.03
C GLU A 110 11.69 -5.94 -25.63
N LEU A 111 11.43 -5.73 -26.93
CA LEU A 111 11.77 -4.49 -27.61
C LEU A 111 10.89 -3.32 -27.14
N LEU A 112 9.60 -3.58 -26.86
CA LEU A 112 8.71 -2.61 -26.24
C LEU A 112 9.25 -2.17 -24.87
N LEU A 113 9.62 -3.14 -24.02
CA LEU A 113 10.16 -2.87 -22.68
C LEU A 113 11.49 -2.13 -22.74
N HIS A 114 12.40 -2.50 -23.64
CA HIS A 114 13.68 -1.81 -23.84
C HIS A 114 13.47 -0.37 -24.36
N TYR A 115 12.50 -0.16 -25.26
CA TYR A 115 12.16 1.18 -25.72
C TYR A 115 11.60 2.03 -24.59
N TYR A 116 10.66 1.49 -23.82
CA TYR A 116 10.13 2.14 -22.62
C TYR A 116 11.26 2.47 -21.63
N ALA A 117 12.22 1.57 -21.43
CA ALA A 117 13.41 1.75 -20.58
C ALA A 117 14.25 3.01 -20.91
N SER A 118 14.14 3.49 -22.14
CA SER A 118 14.88 4.65 -22.63
C SER A 118 14.05 5.94 -22.68
N HIS A 119 12.72 5.86 -22.51
CA HIS A 119 11.77 6.97 -22.71
C HIS A 119 10.69 7.03 -21.61
N HIS A 120 11.11 7.00 -20.35
CA HIS A 120 10.21 6.87 -19.19
C HIS A 120 9.35 8.09 -18.85
N ASN A 121 9.66 9.28 -19.37
CA ASN A 121 9.16 10.55 -18.84
C ASN A 121 7.66 10.84 -19.12
N ASN A 122 6.86 9.84 -19.47
CA ASN A 122 5.51 10.02 -19.97
C ASN A 122 4.58 8.91 -19.47
N THR A 123 3.29 9.24 -19.40
CA THR A 123 2.25 8.23 -19.17
C THR A 123 2.23 7.26 -20.35
N VAL A 124 2.51 5.99 -20.08
CA VAL A 124 2.62 4.93 -21.09
C VAL A 124 1.58 3.85 -20.81
N ILE A 125 0.83 3.50 -21.85
CA ILE A 125 -0.07 2.34 -21.86
C ILE A 125 0.53 1.32 -22.81
N ALA A 126 1.00 0.20 -22.26
CA ALA A 126 1.51 -0.92 -23.04
C ALA A 126 0.42 -2.00 -23.18
N ILE A 127 0.14 -2.40 -24.42
CA ILE A 127 -0.86 -3.42 -24.77
C ILE A 127 -0.11 -4.62 -25.35
N ILE A 128 -0.22 -5.76 -24.70
CA ILE A 128 0.44 -7.01 -25.10
C ILE A 128 -0.66 -7.97 -25.51
N PHE A 129 -0.79 -8.24 -26.81
CA PHE A 129 -1.72 -9.26 -27.31
C PHE A 129 -1.07 -10.64 -27.17
N ASN A 130 -1.83 -11.61 -26.63
CA ASN A 130 -1.29 -12.92 -26.25
C ASN A 130 -1.29 -13.96 -27.38
N GLU A 131 -2.26 -13.89 -28.29
CA GLU A 131 -2.43 -14.85 -29.38
C GLU A 131 -2.32 -14.14 -30.74
N GLU A 132 -1.71 -14.77 -31.75
CA GLU A 132 -1.78 -14.28 -33.14
C GLU A 132 -3.09 -14.67 -33.83
N ASP A 133 -3.90 -15.51 -33.18
CA ASP A 133 -5.14 -16.04 -33.74
C ASP A 133 -6.27 -15.01 -33.64
N GLN A 134 -6.77 -14.59 -34.81
CA GLN A 134 -7.84 -13.59 -34.99
C GLN A 134 -9.18 -13.94 -34.30
N LYS A 135 -9.32 -15.14 -33.73
CA LYS A 135 -10.58 -15.65 -33.17
C LYS A 135 -10.76 -15.30 -31.69
N ASN A 136 -9.69 -15.21 -30.93
CA ASN A 136 -9.73 -14.93 -29.50
C ASN A 136 -9.01 -13.61 -29.22
N PHE A 137 -9.75 -12.61 -28.74
CA PHE A 137 -9.17 -11.33 -28.37
C PHE A 137 -8.68 -11.37 -26.92
N ASP A 138 -7.44 -11.84 -26.73
CA ASP A 138 -6.77 -11.85 -25.43
C ASP A 138 -5.60 -10.86 -25.40
N TYR A 139 -5.61 -9.96 -24.41
CA TYR A 139 -4.59 -8.94 -24.24
C TYR A 139 -4.35 -8.59 -22.78
N VAL A 140 -3.12 -8.16 -22.51
CA VAL A 140 -2.69 -7.62 -21.23
C VAL A 140 -2.40 -6.14 -21.42
N MET A 141 -3.15 -5.29 -20.73
CA MET A 141 -2.89 -3.86 -20.66
C MET A 141 -2.08 -3.53 -19.40
N ARG A 142 -0.98 -2.80 -19.56
CA ARG A 142 -0.12 -2.31 -18.48
C ARG A 142 -0.07 -0.80 -18.56
N VAL A 143 -0.41 -0.13 -17.47
CA VAL A 143 -0.40 1.34 -17.40
C VAL A 143 0.70 1.79 -16.47
N HIS A 144 1.49 2.75 -16.92
CA HIS A 144 2.48 3.46 -16.12
C HIS A 144 2.18 4.96 -16.20
N GLN A 145 2.20 5.64 -15.05
CA GLN A 145 1.93 7.06 -14.95
C GLN A 145 3.06 7.73 -14.13
N ASP A 146 3.66 8.77 -14.70
CA ASP A 146 4.91 9.35 -14.20
C ASP A 146 4.70 10.41 -13.09
N TYR A 147 3.45 10.67 -12.69
CA TYR A 147 3.12 11.73 -11.72
C TYR A 147 2.17 11.26 -10.59
N TYR A 148 2.72 11.21 -9.36
CA TYR A 148 2.14 11.28 -8.01
C TYR A 148 0.77 10.65 -7.68
N SER A 149 0.16 9.86 -8.55
CA SER A 149 -1.16 9.28 -8.33
C SER A 149 -1.04 7.77 -8.34
N THR A 150 -1.59 7.14 -7.31
CA THR A 150 -1.81 5.70 -7.15
C THR A 150 -1.76 4.97 -8.49
N ASP A 151 -0.77 4.08 -8.64
CA ASP A 151 -0.70 3.15 -9.75
C ASP A 151 -2.11 2.56 -9.96
N VAL A 152 -2.54 2.45 -11.21
CA VAL A 152 -3.79 1.78 -11.54
C VAL A 152 -3.61 0.30 -11.15
N ASN A 153 -3.95 -0.04 -9.92
CA ASN A 153 -3.71 -1.34 -9.34
C ASN A 153 -4.98 -2.18 -9.45
N THR A 154 -5.04 -3.08 -10.42
CA THR A 154 -6.23 -3.90 -10.70
C THR A 154 -6.61 -4.79 -9.52
N ALA A 155 -5.69 -5.02 -8.58
CA ALA A 155 -5.99 -5.69 -7.32
C ALA A 155 -6.88 -4.84 -6.39
N GLU A 156 -6.92 -3.51 -6.53
CA GLU A 156 -7.82 -2.64 -5.73
C GLU A 156 -9.28 -2.78 -6.11
N LEU A 157 -9.58 -3.24 -7.34
CA LEU A 157 -10.95 -3.62 -7.73
C LEU A 157 -11.46 -4.83 -6.93
N TYR A 158 -10.55 -5.65 -6.37
CA TYR A 158 -10.86 -6.86 -5.63
C TYR A 158 -10.40 -6.76 -4.17
N LYS A 159 -11.36 -6.48 -3.28
CA LYS A 159 -11.28 -6.49 -1.80
C LYS A 159 -9.87 -6.61 -1.19
N ASN A 160 -9.20 -5.47 -1.02
CA ASN A 160 -8.15 -5.36 -0.01
C ASN A 160 -8.85 -5.15 1.35
N SER A 161 -8.78 -6.15 2.23
CA SER A 161 -9.78 -6.46 3.26
C SER A 161 -9.92 -5.49 4.45
N PHE A 162 -9.44 -4.25 4.34
CA PHE A 162 -9.41 -3.33 5.47
C PHE A 162 -10.05 -1.95 5.25
N ASN A 163 -10.13 -1.41 4.03
CA ASN A 163 -10.68 -0.06 3.80
C ASN A 163 -11.30 0.08 2.40
N PHE A 164 -12.43 -0.58 2.12
CA PHE A 164 -13.18 -0.20 0.92
C PHE A 164 -13.97 1.07 1.25
N GLU A 165 -13.64 2.18 0.59
CA GLU A 165 -14.43 3.41 0.63
C GLU A 165 -15.18 3.55 -0.72
N PRO A 166 -16.37 4.16 -0.74
CA PRO A 166 -17.04 4.49 -1.99
C PRO A 166 -16.10 5.25 -2.93
N GLY A 167 -16.12 4.94 -4.22
CA GLY A 167 -15.35 5.66 -5.23
C GLY A 167 -13.89 5.21 -5.37
N THR A 168 -13.44 4.16 -4.69
CA THR A 168 -12.10 3.57 -4.91
C THR A 168 -11.89 3.07 -6.35
N GLY A 169 -12.98 2.73 -7.07
CA GLY A 169 -12.94 2.37 -8.49
C GLY A 169 -12.91 3.57 -9.45
N THR A 170 -13.18 4.79 -8.98
CA THR A 170 -13.24 6.00 -9.83
C THR A 170 -11.96 6.30 -10.63
N PRO A 171 -10.72 6.01 -10.16
CA PRO A 171 -9.51 6.24 -10.96
C PRO A 171 -9.49 5.50 -12.28
N TYR A 172 -10.13 4.33 -12.38
CA TYR A 172 -10.22 3.57 -13.63
C TYR A 172 -11.03 4.29 -14.70
N TYR A 173 -12.01 5.07 -14.26
CA TYR A 173 -12.86 5.89 -15.11
C TYR A 173 -12.11 7.16 -15.55
N TYR A 174 -11.74 8.05 -14.61
CA TYR A 174 -11.20 9.37 -14.96
C TYR A 174 -9.75 9.35 -15.45
N LYS A 175 -8.98 8.28 -15.22
CA LYS A 175 -7.63 8.12 -15.81
C LYS A 175 -7.67 7.48 -17.20
N GLY A 176 -8.85 7.16 -17.73
CA GLY A 176 -9.02 6.64 -19.08
C GLY A 176 -8.69 5.16 -19.27
N TYR A 177 -8.39 4.39 -18.21
CA TYR A 177 -8.12 2.94 -18.33
C TYR A 177 -9.32 2.21 -18.97
N LEU A 178 -10.53 2.43 -18.43
CA LEU A 178 -11.74 1.81 -18.96
C LEU A 178 -12.09 2.33 -20.35
N SER A 179 -11.75 3.59 -20.66
CA SER A 179 -11.94 4.17 -21.99
C SER A 179 -11.04 3.50 -23.02
N VAL A 180 -9.79 3.18 -22.67
CA VAL A 180 -8.85 2.44 -23.56
C VAL A 180 -9.31 1.00 -23.75
N GLN A 181 -9.70 0.33 -22.67
CA GLN A 181 -10.28 -1.02 -22.74
C GLN A 181 -11.52 -1.05 -23.64
N LYS A 182 -12.47 -0.13 -23.43
CA LYS A 182 -13.65 0.03 -24.29
C LYS A 182 -13.25 0.27 -25.75
N ALA A 183 -12.29 1.15 -26.02
CA ALA A 183 -11.85 1.46 -27.37
C ALA A 183 -11.24 0.24 -28.08
N LEU A 184 -10.43 -0.56 -27.37
CA LEU A 184 -9.83 -1.79 -27.87
C LEU A 184 -10.90 -2.84 -28.20
N ASP A 185 -11.79 -3.12 -27.25
CA ASP A 185 -12.83 -4.12 -27.40
C ASP A 185 -13.80 -3.74 -28.53
N MET A 186 -14.23 -2.46 -28.57
CA MET A 186 -15.08 -1.96 -29.66
C MET A 186 -14.38 -2.02 -31.02
N ALA A 187 -13.10 -1.63 -31.10
CA ALA A 187 -12.33 -1.68 -32.34
C ALA A 187 -12.18 -3.12 -32.85
N PHE A 188 -11.96 -4.10 -31.95
CA PHE A 188 -11.92 -5.51 -32.31
C PHE A 188 -13.28 -6.00 -32.83
N ILE A 189 -14.38 -5.71 -32.12
CA ILE A 189 -15.72 -6.17 -32.55
C ILE A 189 -16.12 -5.51 -33.87
N GLU A 190 -15.81 -4.23 -34.09
CA GLU A 190 -16.04 -3.55 -35.37
C GLU A 190 -15.25 -4.20 -36.51
N GLN A 191 -13.98 -4.56 -36.25
CA GLN A 191 -13.12 -5.23 -37.23
C GLN A 191 -13.65 -6.61 -37.62
N VAL A 192 -14.14 -7.39 -36.64
CA VAL A 192 -14.67 -8.75 -36.89
C VAL A 192 -16.09 -8.72 -37.49
N SER A 193 -16.95 -7.82 -37.00
CA SER A 193 -18.35 -7.75 -37.43
C SER A 193 -18.56 -6.94 -38.72
N GLY A 194 -17.62 -6.09 -39.10
CA GLY A 194 -17.73 -5.16 -40.23
C GLY A 194 -18.79 -4.08 -40.04
N LYS A 195 -19.36 -3.92 -38.83
CA LYS A 195 -20.37 -2.92 -38.50
C LYS A 195 -19.77 -1.84 -37.63
N ASP A 196 -20.19 -0.60 -37.86
CA ASP A 196 -19.89 0.50 -36.96
C ASP A 196 -20.76 0.40 -35.68
N LEU A 197 -20.11 0.38 -34.52
CA LEU A 197 -20.76 0.22 -33.22
C LEU A 197 -20.86 1.52 -32.44
N GLU A 198 -20.12 2.56 -32.83
CA GLU A 198 -20.05 3.82 -32.07
C GLU A 198 -21.39 4.54 -31.99
N SER A 199 -22.17 4.47 -33.08
CA SER A 199 -23.48 5.10 -33.16
C SER A 199 -24.58 4.35 -32.40
N ASN A 200 -24.36 3.06 -32.08
CA ASN A 200 -25.41 2.16 -31.62
C ASN A 200 -25.23 1.65 -30.19
N VAL A 201 -24.02 1.71 -29.62
CA VAL A 201 -23.70 1.08 -28.33
C VAL A 201 -23.14 2.11 -27.34
N THR A 202 -23.91 2.40 -26.29
CA THR A 202 -23.46 3.19 -25.15
C THR A 202 -23.06 2.29 -23.99
N VAL A 203 -21.79 2.37 -23.59
CA VAL A 203 -21.26 1.63 -22.44
C VAL A 203 -21.23 2.56 -21.22
N MET A 204 -21.92 2.13 -20.17
CA MET A 204 -21.97 2.81 -18.88
C MET A 204 -21.37 1.92 -17.81
N VAL A 205 -20.73 2.54 -16.82
CA VAL A 205 -20.16 1.88 -15.64
C VAL A 205 -20.80 2.47 -14.40
N GLN A 206 -21.16 1.61 -13.46
CA GLN A 206 -21.74 2.00 -12.18
C GLN A 206 -21.14 1.14 -11.08
N GLU A 207 -20.68 1.78 -10.01
CA GLU A 207 -20.21 1.07 -8.84
C GLU A 207 -21.40 0.43 -8.10
N PHE A 208 -21.16 -0.74 -7.50
CA PHE A 208 -22.17 -1.38 -6.65
C PHE A 208 -22.48 -0.49 -5.44
N PRO A 209 -23.76 -0.35 -5.02
CA PRO A 209 -24.11 0.48 -3.88
C PRO A 209 -23.36 0.07 -2.61
N TYR A 210 -22.87 1.07 -1.88
CA TYR A 210 -22.06 0.84 -0.70
C TYR A 210 -22.90 0.93 0.58
N PRO A 211 -22.80 -0.02 1.54
CA PRO A 211 -23.56 0.04 2.77
C PRO A 211 -23.21 1.26 3.65
N PRO A 212 -24.03 1.52 4.68
CA PRO A 212 -23.76 2.53 5.69
C PRO A 212 -22.35 2.37 6.27
N HIS A 213 -21.58 3.47 6.32
CA HIS A 213 -20.16 3.44 6.67
C HIS A 213 -19.71 4.72 7.35
N LYS A 214 -18.51 4.67 7.94
CA LYS A 214 -17.86 5.81 8.56
C LYS A 214 -16.76 6.30 7.64
N GLN A 215 -16.89 7.53 7.17
CA GLN A 215 -15.83 8.22 6.46
C GLN A 215 -14.95 8.91 7.51
N ASP A 216 -13.71 8.45 7.67
CA ASP A 216 -12.73 8.98 8.63
C ASP A 216 -11.31 8.98 8.01
N SER A 217 -11.24 9.18 6.68
CA SER A 217 -10.02 8.92 5.89
C SER A 217 -8.85 9.83 6.27
N ALA A 218 -9.11 11.14 6.46
CA ALA A 218 -8.09 12.12 6.82
C ALA A 218 -7.51 11.87 8.22
N LEU A 219 -8.36 11.68 9.23
CA LEU A 219 -7.95 11.35 10.60
C LEU A 219 -7.23 10.00 10.67
N THR A 220 -7.74 8.99 9.95
CA THR A 220 -7.11 7.68 9.91
C THR A 220 -5.72 7.76 9.28
N THR A 221 -5.56 8.50 8.18
CA THR A 221 -4.26 8.71 7.52
C THR A 221 -3.27 9.43 8.43
N MET A 222 -3.68 10.54 9.06
CA MET A 222 -2.85 11.26 10.02
C MET A 222 -2.43 10.34 11.18
N PHE A 223 -3.38 9.59 11.73
CA PHE A 223 -3.13 8.70 12.85
C PHE A 223 -2.15 7.58 12.49
N LEU A 224 -2.36 6.90 11.36
CA LEU A 224 -1.46 5.85 10.88
C LEU A 224 -0.06 6.38 10.57
N THR A 225 0.07 7.62 10.12
CA THR A 225 1.35 8.27 9.84
C THR A 225 2.12 8.61 11.11
N PHE A 226 1.44 9.15 12.13
CA PHE A 226 2.09 9.59 13.38
C PHE A 226 2.21 8.49 14.43
N LEU A 227 1.38 7.43 14.39
CA LEU A 227 1.39 6.36 15.38
C LEU A 227 2.78 5.72 15.57
N PRO A 228 3.55 5.37 14.52
CA PRO A 228 4.89 4.81 14.70
C PRO A 228 5.82 5.74 15.48
N ILE A 229 5.80 7.04 15.15
CA ILE A 229 6.62 8.05 15.84
C ILE A 229 6.21 8.15 17.31
N ILE A 230 4.91 8.15 17.60
CA ILE A 230 4.43 8.23 18.98
C ILE A 230 4.77 6.95 19.75
N THR A 231 4.69 5.77 19.12
CA THR A 231 5.12 4.51 19.75
C THR A 231 6.61 4.52 20.07
N LEU A 232 7.45 5.14 19.23
CA LEU A 232 8.87 5.30 19.51
C LEU A 232 9.09 6.17 20.75
N PHE A 233 8.42 7.32 20.82
CA PHE A 233 8.52 8.23 21.95
C PHE A 233 7.96 7.63 23.24
N SER A 234 6.93 6.79 23.15
CA SER A 234 6.30 6.19 24.31
C SER A 234 7.24 5.23 25.05
N PHE A 235 8.16 4.57 24.33
CA PHE A 235 9.15 3.65 24.91
C PHE A 235 10.56 4.25 25.06
N ILE A 236 10.72 5.58 24.89
CA ILE A 236 12.04 6.23 24.86
C ILE A 236 12.87 6.01 26.14
N PHE A 237 12.22 5.91 27.30
CA PHE A 237 12.89 5.76 28.59
C PHE A 237 13.43 4.35 28.84
N ILE A 238 12.99 3.33 28.10
CA ILE A 238 13.43 1.94 28.34
C ILE A 238 14.90 1.77 27.96
N SER A 239 15.32 2.32 26.82
CA SER A 239 16.71 2.20 26.33
C SER A 239 17.75 2.73 27.34
N PRO A 240 17.69 3.99 27.81
CA PRO A 240 18.64 4.50 28.79
C PRO A 240 18.53 3.80 30.15
N ALA A 241 17.33 3.36 30.56
CA ALA A 241 17.15 2.65 31.82
C ALA A 241 17.84 1.27 31.83
N VAL A 242 17.69 0.47 30.76
CA VAL A 242 18.38 -0.81 30.61
C VAL A 242 19.89 -0.58 30.47
N LEU A 243 20.31 0.39 29.65
CA LEU A 243 21.72 0.72 29.44
C LEU A 243 22.42 1.08 30.74
N LYS A 244 21.80 1.93 31.57
CA LYS A 244 22.34 2.31 32.88
C LYS A 244 22.65 1.08 33.73
N ARG A 245 21.75 0.09 33.79
CA ARG A 245 21.94 -1.14 34.57
C ARG A 245 23.03 -2.04 34.00
N VAL A 246 23.10 -2.17 32.69
CA VAL A 246 24.16 -2.94 32.02
C VAL A 246 25.53 -2.30 32.29
N VAL A 247 25.61 -0.95 32.27
CA VAL A 247 26.84 -0.22 32.58
C VAL A 247 27.21 -0.34 34.06
N GLU A 248 26.26 -0.24 34.99
CA GLU A 248 26.47 -0.46 36.43
C GLU A 248 27.04 -1.87 36.71
N GLU A 249 26.49 -2.91 36.07
CA GLU A 249 27.00 -4.28 36.20
C GLU A 249 28.40 -4.43 35.60
N LYS A 250 28.68 -3.75 34.49
CA LYS A 250 30.01 -3.76 33.85
C LYS A 250 31.03 -3.03 34.71
N TYR A 251 30.69 -1.88 35.28
CA TYR A 251 31.58 -1.06 36.11
C TYR A 251 31.91 -1.74 37.44
N SER A 252 30.93 -2.39 38.08
CA SER A 252 31.13 -3.14 39.32
C SER A 252 31.93 -4.44 39.15
N GLY A 253 32.23 -4.87 37.92
CA GLY A 253 32.95 -6.12 37.63
C GLY A 253 32.13 -7.39 37.88
N ILE A 254 30.86 -7.27 38.28
CA ILE A 254 29.97 -8.41 38.57
C ILE A 254 29.84 -9.33 37.35
N LYS A 255 29.78 -8.74 36.15
CA LYS A 255 29.69 -9.50 34.90
C LYS A 255 30.84 -10.49 34.72
N GLU A 256 32.07 -10.06 35.00
CA GLU A 256 33.27 -10.89 34.82
C GLU A 256 33.39 -11.93 35.93
N LEU A 257 33.03 -11.58 37.17
CA LEU A 257 32.93 -12.55 38.28
C LEU A 257 31.96 -13.68 37.94
N LEU A 258 30.78 -13.37 37.42
CA LEU A 258 29.80 -14.38 37.04
C LEU A 258 30.28 -15.28 35.89
N LYS A 259 31.11 -14.76 34.98
CA LYS A 259 31.78 -15.58 33.94
C LYS A 259 32.84 -16.50 34.54
N MET A 260 33.62 -16.04 35.52
CA MET A 260 34.61 -16.88 36.23
C MET A 260 33.94 -18.04 36.99
N VAL A 261 32.71 -17.84 37.48
CA VAL A 261 31.86 -18.90 38.09
C VAL A 261 31.32 -19.89 37.04
N GLY A 262 31.58 -19.67 35.75
CA GLY A 262 31.20 -20.58 34.65
C GLY A 262 29.89 -20.22 33.95
N MET A 263 29.35 -19.00 34.15
CA MET A 263 28.18 -18.56 33.39
C MET A 263 28.55 -18.12 31.97
N LYS A 264 27.75 -18.57 30.98
CA LYS A 264 27.95 -18.21 29.58
C LYS A 264 27.45 -16.78 29.29
N SER A 265 28.14 -16.05 28.41
CA SER A 265 27.79 -14.65 28.10
C SER A 265 26.37 -14.47 27.55
N TRP A 266 25.84 -15.42 26.77
CA TRP A 266 24.49 -15.32 26.21
C TRP A 266 23.42 -15.35 27.31
N MET A 267 23.67 -16.03 28.43
CA MET A 267 22.71 -16.13 29.55
C MET A 267 22.54 -14.79 30.26
N LEU A 268 23.64 -14.03 30.37
CA LEU A 268 23.64 -12.67 30.91
C LEU A 268 22.85 -11.72 30.00
N TRP A 269 23.08 -11.80 28.69
CA TRP A 269 22.32 -11.00 27.72
C TRP A 269 20.83 -11.37 27.70
N LEU A 270 20.49 -12.65 27.78
CA LEU A 270 19.10 -13.10 27.91
C LEU A 270 18.46 -12.56 29.20
N GLY A 271 19.21 -12.51 30.29
CA GLY A 271 18.76 -11.89 31.53
C GLY A 271 18.40 -10.42 31.34
N TRP A 272 19.25 -9.64 30.67
CA TRP A 272 19.00 -8.22 30.41
C TRP A 272 17.86 -8.01 29.41
N PHE A 273 17.71 -8.91 28.45
CA PHE A 273 16.56 -8.95 27.54
C PHE A 273 15.24 -9.15 28.30
N ILE A 274 15.17 -10.17 29.17
CA ILE A 274 13.99 -10.41 30.03
C ILE A 274 13.74 -9.22 30.95
N TYR A 275 14.79 -8.59 31.49
CA TYR A 275 14.65 -7.36 32.28
C TYR A 275 13.97 -6.23 31.49
N GLY A 276 14.31 -6.04 30.21
CA GLY A 276 13.75 -4.99 29.35
C GLY A 276 12.34 -5.27 28.82
N ILE A 277 12.00 -6.55 28.53
CA ILE A 277 10.70 -6.90 27.93
C ILE A 277 9.53 -6.83 28.91
N ILE A 278 9.79 -7.03 30.21
CA ILE A 278 8.76 -7.02 31.26
C ILE A 278 7.91 -5.73 31.26
N PRO A 279 8.49 -4.52 31.36
CA PRO A 279 7.69 -3.29 31.33
C PRO A 279 6.97 -3.06 29.99
N MET A 280 7.50 -3.59 28.88
CA MET A 280 6.84 -3.51 27.57
C MET A 280 5.59 -4.38 27.54
N LEU A 281 5.64 -5.60 28.07
CA LEU A 281 4.50 -6.52 28.13
C LEU A 281 3.36 -6.01 28.99
N PHE A 282 3.64 -5.22 30.02
CA PHE A 282 2.60 -4.60 30.85
C PHE A 282 2.00 -3.34 30.22
N SER A 283 2.66 -2.77 29.21
CA SER A 283 2.28 -1.50 28.60
C SER A 283 1.58 -1.63 27.24
N ILE A 284 1.58 -2.83 26.66
CA ILE A 284 0.88 -3.21 25.43
C ILE A 284 -0.42 -3.92 25.84
#